data_AF-A0A545BAS4-F1
#
_entry.id   AF-A0A545BAS4-F1
#
_cell.length_a   1.000
_cell.length_b   1.000
_cell.length_c   1.000
_cell.angle_alpha   90.00
_cell.angle_beta   90.00
_cell.angle_gamma   90.00
#
_symmetry.space_group_name_H-M   'P 1'
#
loop_
_entity.id
_entity.type
_entity.pdbx_description
1 polymer ?
#
loop_
_entity_poly.entity_id
_entity_poly.type
_entity_poly.pdbx_seq_one_letter_code
_entity_poly.pdbx_strand_id
1 'polypeptide(L)'
;PSVVRISFLQRNRIIAALAGVTCVVEARWRSGALNAAHHAETIARHVAAVPGSVHSANSAGCHRLLKEGTAALVSDAAELAELLAS
;
A
#
# COMPACT_ATOMS: atom_id res chain seq x y z
N PRO A 1 0.24 -14.26 18.38
CA PRO A 1 -0.71 -13.64 17.42
C PRO A 1 -2.11 -14.29 17.53
N SER A 2 -3.19 -13.49 17.50
CA SER A 2 -4.56 -14.01 17.54
C SER A 2 -4.98 -14.58 16.18
N VAL A 3 -5.87 -15.59 16.19
CA VAL A 3 -6.45 -16.20 14.96
C VAL A 3 -7.06 -15.13 14.05
N VAL A 4 -7.75 -14.14 14.63
CA VAL A 4 -8.35 -13.01 13.90
C VAL A 4 -7.30 -12.20 13.14
N ARG A 5 -6.15 -11.93 13.75
CA ARG A 5 -5.06 -11.17 13.08
C ARG A 5 -4.49 -11.94 11.89
N ILE A 6 -4.34 -13.26 12.02
CA ILE A 6 -3.81 -14.11 10.95
C ILE A 6 -4.79 -14.14 9.77
N SER A 7 -6.07 -14.37 10.03
CA SER A 7 -7.12 -14.37 8.99
C SER A 7 -7.19 -13.04 8.25
N PHE A 8 -7.10 -11.92 8.98
CA PHE A 8 -7.07 -10.58 8.39
C PHE A 8 -5.90 -10.40 7.42
N LEU A 9 -4.68 -10.80 7.80
CA LEU A 9 -3.50 -10.70 6.93
C LEU A 9 -3.61 -11.63 5.72
N GLN A 10 -4.11 -12.85 5.91
CA GLN A 10 -4.29 -13.79 4.80
C GLN A 10 -5.30 -13.29 3.77
N ARG A 11 -6.32 -12.54 4.18
CA ARG A 11 -7.32 -11.97 3.26
C ARG A 11 -6.74 -10.86 2.37
N ASN A 12 -5.75 -10.10 2.86
CA ASN A 12 -5.19 -8.98 2.10
C ASN A 12 -4.61 -9.37 0.74
N ARG A 13 -4.10 -10.60 0.60
CA ARG A 13 -3.65 -11.12 -0.71
C ARG A 13 -4.78 -11.14 -1.76
N ILE A 14 -6.02 -11.38 -1.33
CA ILE A 14 -7.19 -11.41 -2.22
C ILE A 14 -7.53 -9.98 -2.64
N ILE A 15 -7.48 -9.01 -1.72
CA ILE A 15 -7.69 -7.59 -2.06
C ILE A 15 -6.66 -7.15 -3.09
N ALA A 16 -5.38 -7.43 -2.84
CA ALA A 16 -4.28 -7.08 -3.72
C ALA A 16 -4.43 -7.72 -5.11
N ALA A 17 -4.87 -8.98 -5.19
CA ALA A 17 -5.07 -9.68 -6.45
C ALA A 17 -6.25 -9.13 -7.26
N LEU A 18 -7.31 -8.65 -6.60
CA LEU A 18 -8.50 -8.09 -7.24
C LEU A 18 -8.34 -6.61 -7.60
N ALA A 19 -7.43 -5.90 -6.95
CA ALA A 19 -7.18 -4.49 -7.22
C ALA A 19 -6.37 -4.29 -8.51
N GLY A 20 -6.77 -3.31 -9.33
CA GLY A 20 -5.95 -2.87 -10.46
C GLY A 20 -4.72 -2.08 -10.01
N VAL A 21 -4.88 -1.25 -8.96
CA VAL A 21 -3.79 -0.57 -8.25
C VAL A 21 -4.06 -0.62 -6.75
N THR A 22 -3.05 -0.90 -5.93
CA THR A 22 -3.15 -0.83 -4.46
C THR A 22 -2.57 0.49 -3.96
N CYS A 23 -3.41 1.42 -3.51
CA CYS A 23 -2.99 2.71 -2.97
C CYS A 23 -2.97 2.71 -1.43
N VAL A 24 -1.82 3.05 -0.84
CA VAL A 24 -1.67 3.24 0.61
C VAL A 24 -1.72 4.72 0.93
N VAL A 25 -2.83 5.16 1.51
CA VAL A 25 -3.04 6.59 1.85
C VAL A 25 -2.36 6.95 3.17
N GLU A 26 -2.53 6.12 4.20
CA GLU A 26 -1.85 6.25 5.50
C GLU A 26 -1.49 4.88 6.07
N ALA A 27 -0.26 4.73 6.55
CA ALA A 27 0.21 3.52 7.21
C ALA A 27 1.33 3.83 8.20
N ARG A 28 1.21 3.32 9.43
CA ARG A 28 2.36 3.21 10.33
C ARG A 28 3.36 2.17 9.80
N TRP A 29 4.60 2.23 10.30
CA TRP A 29 5.69 1.30 9.95
C TRP A 29 5.33 -0.19 10.05
N ARG A 30 4.43 -0.55 10.98
CA ARG A 30 3.94 -1.94 11.19
C ARG A 30 2.42 -2.01 11.01
N SER A 31 1.93 -1.50 9.88
CA SER A 31 0.51 -1.53 9.52
C SER A 31 0.12 -2.78 8.72
N GLY A 32 -1.12 -3.24 8.87
CA GLY A 32 -1.70 -4.26 7.99
C GLY A 32 -1.85 -3.79 6.54
N ALA A 33 -1.92 -2.47 6.29
CA ALA A 33 -1.96 -1.92 4.94
C ALA A 33 -0.69 -2.26 4.13
N LEU A 34 0.47 -2.27 4.79
CA LEU A 34 1.75 -2.63 4.14
C LEU A 34 1.78 -4.10 3.69
N ASN A 35 1.02 -4.97 4.36
CA ASN A 35 0.89 -6.36 3.91
C ASN A 35 0.08 -6.48 2.61
N ALA A 36 -0.95 -5.65 2.39
CA ALA A 36 -1.64 -5.60 1.10
C ALA A 36 -0.73 -5.04 -0.01
N ALA A 37 -0.01 -3.96 0.26
CA ALA A 37 0.97 -3.38 -0.68
C ALA A 37 2.05 -4.40 -1.08
N HIS A 38 2.62 -5.13 -0.11
CA HIS A 38 3.61 -6.17 -0.38
C HIS A 38 3.04 -7.33 -1.19
N HIS A 39 1.79 -7.74 -0.93
CA HIS A 39 1.14 -8.76 -1.76
C HIS A 39 0.95 -8.28 -3.19
N ALA A 40 0.55 -7.03 -3.41
CA ALA A 40 0.39 -6.44 -4.74
C ALA A 40 1.72 -6.38 -5.49
N GLU A 41 2.78 -5.89 -4.84
CA GLU A 41 4.15 -5.89 -5.38
C GLU A 41 4.60 -7.30 -5.81
N THR A 42 4.39 -8.30 -4.94
CA THR A 42 4.81 -9.69 -5.19
C THR A 42 4.16 -10.29 -6.45
N ILE A 43 2.96 -9.83 -6.80
CA ILE A 43 2.23 -10.29 -7.99
C ILE A 43 2.32 -9.31 -9.17
N ALA A 44 3.32 -8.42 -9.14
CA ALA A 44 3.59 -7.41 -10.17
C ALA A 44 2.40 -6.49 -10.48
N ARG A 45 1.63 -6.12 -9.44
CA ARG A 45 0.59 -5.09 -9.52
C ARG A 45 1.14 -3.74 -9.07
N HIS A 46 0.61 -2.67 -9.66
CA HIS A 46 0.95 -1.32 -9.26
C HIS A 46 0.62 -1.07 -7.78
N VAL A 47 1.58 -0.48 -7.08
CA VAL A 47 1.42 0.04 -5.72
C VAL A 47 1.63 1.54 -5.79
N ALA A 48 0.75 2.29 -5.13
CA ALA A 48 0.85 3.72 -4.97
C ALA A 48 0.87 4.09 -3.49
N ALA A 49 1.49 5.21 -3.15
CA ALA A 49 1.49 5.74 -1.80
C ALA A 49 1.31 7.25 -1.79
N VAL A 50 0.45 7.72 -0.89
CA VAL A 50 0.23 9.15 -0.67
C VAL A 50 1.26 9.69 0.31
N PRO A 51 2.00 10.76 -0.02
CA PRO A 51 2.93 11.38 0.92
C PRO A 51 2.16 12.04 2.06
N GLY A 52 2.78 12.10 3.24
CA GLY A 52 2.22 12.78 4.40
C GLY A 52 3.29 13.43 5.27
N SER A 53 2.87 14.05 6.38
CA SER A 53 3.77 14.75 7.30
C SER A 53 4.86 13.84 7.86
N VAL A 54 6.12 14.27 7.81
CA VAL A 54 7.26 13.56 8.43
C VAL A 54 7.16 13.49 9.96
N HIS A 55 6.33 14.33 10.57
CA HIS A 55 6.04 14.30 12.00
C HIS A 55 4.92 13.33 12.38
N SER A 56 4.20 12.78 11.40
CA SER A 56 3.12 11.82 11.63
C SER A 56 3.65 10.38 11.58
N ALA A 57 3.47 9.65 12.68
CA ALA A 57 3.77 8.21 12.70
C ALA A 57 2.93 7.41 11.68
N ASN A 58 1.77 7.93 11.26
CA ASN A 58 0.91 7.30 10.25
C ASN A 58 1.42 7.48 8.82
N SER A 59 2.44 8.32 8.58
CA SER A 59 3.04 8.48 7.25
C SER A 59 4.28 7.61 7.06
N ALA A 60 4.83 7.05 8.14
CA ALA A 60 6.09 6.31 8.12
C ALA A 60 6.10 5.09 7.18
N GLY A 61 4.96 4.42 7.02
CA GLY A 61 4.79 3.30 6.09
C GLY A 61 4.73 3.76 4.64
N CYS A 62 4.03 4.86 4.33
CA CYS A 62 4.02 5.44 2.99
C CYS A 62 5.42 5.91 2.60
N HIS A 63 6.11 6.65 3.49
CA HIS A 63 7.49 7.09 3.25
C HIS A 63 8.45 5.93 3.01
N ARG A 64 8.25 4.80 3.70
CA ARG A 64 9.05 3.60 3.48
C ARG A 64 8.84 3.04 2.07
N LEU A 65 7.59 2.85 1.65
CA LEU A 65 7.27 2.33 0.31
C LEU A 65 7.87 3.24 -0.79
N LEU A 66 7.74 4.56 -0.61
CA LEU A 66 8.32 5.55 -1.52
C LEU A 66 9.86 5.49 -1.55
N LYS A 67 10.50 5.40 -0.38
CA LYS A 67 11.96 5.34 -0.26
C LYS A 67 12.55 4.05 -0.84
N GLU A 68 11.84 2.94 -0.71
CA GLU A 68 12.24 1.63 -1.25
C GLU A 68 11.95 1.51 -2.75
N GLY A 69 11.25 2.47 -3.36
CA GLY A 69 10.85 2.44 -4.77
C GLY A 69 9.77 1.40 -5.07
N THR A 70 9.10 0.87 -4.05
CA THR A 70 8.07 -0.16 -4.19
C THR A 70 6.69 0.42 -4.49
N ALA A 71 6.51 1.74 -4.30
CA ALA A 71 5.29 2.45 -4.65
C ALA A 71 5.57 3.72 -5.45
N ALA A 72 4.71 4.01 -6.42
CA ALA A 72 4.64 5.32 -7.05
C ALA A 72 4.09 6.36 -6.06
N LEU A 73 4.69 7.55 -6.06
CA LEU A 73 4.13 8.69 -5.32
C LEU A 73 2.89 9.17 -6.05
N VAL A 74 1.78 9.28 -5.33
CA VAL A 74 0.55 9.90 -5.84
C VAL A 74 0.01 10.94 -4.85
N SER A 75 -0.53 12.03 -5.37
CA SER A 75 -1.07 13.16 -4.61
C SER A 75 -2.56 13.41 -4.91
N ASP A 76 -3.08 12.82 -5.98
CA ASP A 76 -4.50 12.86 -6.33
C ASP A 76 -5.01 11.57 -7.00
N ALA A 77 -6.30 11.56 -7.34
CA ALA A 77 -6.95 10.41 -7.95
C ALA A 77 -6.67 10.27 -9.46
N ALA A 78 -6.26 11.34 -10.15
CA ALA A 78 -5.94 11.29 -11.57
C ALA A 78 -4.65 10.50 -11.78
N GLU A 79 -3.63 10.74 -10.96
CA GLU A 79 -2.37 9.97 -10.99
C GLU A 79 -2.61 8.48 -10.71
N LEU A 80 -3.59 8.14 -9.85
CA LEU A 80 -3.98 6.75 -9.62
C LEU A 80 -4.67 6.12 -10.84
N ALA A 81 -5.49 6.91 -11.55
CA ALA A 81 -6.15 6.46 -12.77
C ALA A 81 -5.15 6.23 -13.91
N GLU A 82 -4.10 7.05 -14.00
CA GLU A 82 -3.00 6.86 -14.95
C GLU A 82 -2.27 5.53 -14.71
N LEU A 83 -1.94 5.20 -13.45
CA LEU A 83 -1.36 3.91 -13.07
C LEU A 83 -2.26 2.71 -13.35
N LEU A 84 -3.59 2.91 -13.37
CA LEU A 84 -4.55 1.87 -13.69
C LEU A 84 -4.61 1.61 -15.20
N ALA A 85 -4.30 2.63 -16.01
CA ALA A 85 -4.35 2.57 -17.47
C ALA A 85 -3.03 2.09 -18.11
N SER A 86 -1.92 2.09 -17.37
CA SER A 86 -0.61 1.55 -17.78
C SER A 86 -0.52 0.03 -17.64
#